data_AF-A0A939JAF0-F1
#
_entry.id   AF-A0A939JAF0-F1
#
_cell.length_a   1.000
_cell.length_b   1.000
_cell.length_c   1.000
_cell.angle_alpha   90.00
_cell.angle_beta   90.00
_cell.angle_gamma   90.00
#
_symmetry.space_group_name_H-M   'P 1'
#
loop_
_entity.id
_entity.type
_entity.pdbx_description
1 polymer ?
#
loop_
_entity_poly.entity_id
_entity_poly.type
_entity_poly.pdbx_seq_one_letter_code
_entity_poly.pdbx_strand_id
1 'polypeptide(L)'
;MIVTHMGRSPLLLCLPHSGEQMHAAVGGRFSATGRLQTDLSWRLEQVLDIATQLDATIVRQPTSRLVIDVDVDPGKPEAVNAIRVGEALCPAMTLDQRRIYKEGEEPGPVEMEERRLLYHAPFHQALAEQVARLRDLHNTVVVFDCQSTRSRLRGIRDEPLPTVCLGTRQDTSCDVSLRRRFERSLKETSELSLDANRFVTGGYIASRYGQPERGINAMTMQVSQAAYLRHESPPFEPDRGLVSRLRQVLLEVMSACSDWARTRDMMQAASQSESALGTGFGQALDELAGLSGLTSLSSIPAGASTRIRLRTQSNTGQAPSDGEDHAKVESQAVLHKAGV
;
A
#
# COMPACT_ATOMS: atom_id res chain seq x y z
N MET A 1 22.92 -0.08 -3.06
CA MET A 1 21.83 -0.58 -3.93
C MET A 1 20.59 -0.73 -3.07
N ILE A 2 19.42 -0.30 -3.55
CA ILE A 2 18.15 -0.47 -2.83
C ILE A 2 17.87 -1.96 -2.65
N VAL A 3 17.39 -2.37 -1.48
CA VAL A 3 17.08 -3.77 -1.20
C VAL A 3 15.65 -4.04 -1.63
N THR A 4 15.47 -4.94 -2.59
CA THR A 4 14.16 -5.30 -3.12
C THR A 4 13.96 -6.81 -3.04
N HIS A 5 12.81 -7.23 -2.52
CA HIS A 5 12.32 -8.60 -2.57
C HIS A 5 10.97 -8.61 -3.27
N MET A 6 10.79 -9.43 -4.30
CA MET A 6 9.55 -9.48 -5.07
C MET A 6 8.62 -10.55 -4.51
N GLY A 7 7.45 -10.13 -4.06
CA GLY A 7 6.32 -11.01 -3.78
C GLY A 7 5.22 -10.90 -4.85
N ARG A 8 4.21 -11.77 -4.78
CA ARG A 8 3.06 -11.77 -5.69
C ARG A 8 1.73 -11.39 -5.03
N SER A 9 1.67 -11.16 -3.72
CA SER A 9 0.46 -10.63 -3.07
C SER A 9 0.26 -9.16 -3.41
N PRO A 10 -0.94 -8.57 -3.17
CA PRO A 10 -1.19 -7.15 -3.43
C PRO A 10 -0.50 -6.23 -2.41
N LEU A 11 0.33 -6.76 -1.51
CA LEU A 11 1.00 -5.99 -0.46
C LEU A 11 2.42 -5.59 -0.89
N LEU A 12 2.74 -4.32 -0.63
CA LEU A 12 4.08 -3.78 -0.67
C LEU A 12 4.43 -3.18 0.69
N LEU A 13 5.50 -3.68 1.32
CA LEU A 13 6.07 -3.12 2.54
C LEU A 13 7.31 -2.31 2.18
N CYS A 14 7.26 -0.99 2.31
CA CYS A 14 8.44 -0.16 2.14
C CYS A 14 9.02 0.24 3.50
N LEU A 15 10.36 0.16 3.62
CA LEU A 15 11.09 0.51 4.83
C LEU A 15 12.08 1.64 4.49
N PRO A 16 11.67 2.91 4.57
CA PRO A 16 12.53 4.04 4.23
C PRO A 16 13.60 4.32 5.28
N HIS A 17 13.41 3.89 6.53
CA HIS A 17 14.20 4.36 7.68
C HIS A 17 14.91 3.28 8.50
N SER A 18 14.91 2.02 8.05
CA SER A 18 15.64 0.92 8.72
C SER A 18 17.09 0.77 8.28
N GLY A 19 17.53 1.61 7.34
CA GLY A 19 18.91 1.62 6.85
C GLY A 19 19.88 2.18 7.86
N GLU A 20 21.04 1.54 8.03
CA GLU A 20 22.12 1.98 8.93
C GLU A 20 23.36 2.45 8.17
N GLN A 21 23.41 2.19 6.86
CA GLN A 21 24.60 2.42 6.05
C GLN A 21 24.88 3.91 5.93
N MET A 22 26.14 4.26 6.05
CA MET A 22 26.62 5.62 5.90
C MET A 22 28.03 5.57 5.32
N HIS A 23 28.28 6.36 4.28
CA HIS A 23 29.61 6.47 3.71
C HIS A 23 30.58 7.05 4.75
N ALA A 24 31.82 6.54 4.81
CA ALA A 24 32.79 6.92 5.83
C ALA A 24 33.06 8.44 5.87
N ALA A 25 33.06 9.11 4.71
CA ALA A 25 33.21 10.56 4.62
C ALA A 25 32.08 11.33 5.33
N VAL A 26 30.84 10.83 5.25
CA VAL A 26 29.70 11.41 5.99
C VAL A 26 29.79 11.04 7.46
N GLY A 27 30.12 9.79 7.79
CA GLY A 27 30.26 9.34 9.18
C GLY A 27 31.36 10.06 9.96
N GLY A 28 32.45 10.44 9.30
CA GLY A 28 33.53 11.25 9.89
C GLY A 28 33.08 12.64 10.32
N ARG A 29 32.00 13.17 9.73
CA ARG A 29 31.41 14.49 10.02
C ARG A 29 30.37 14.45 11.14
N PHE A 30 29.85 13.27 11.49
CA PHE A 30 28.85 13.14 12.54
C PHE A 30 29.42 13.51 13.91
N SER A 31 28.60 14.15 14.74
CA SER A 31 28.85 14.37 16.15
C SER A 31 28.78 13.04 16.92
N ALA A 32 29.11 13.05 18.22
CA ALA A 32 28.89 11.88 19.07
C ALA A 32 27.41 11.46 19.06
N THR A 33 26.48 12.42 19.05
CA THR A 33 25.03 12.16 18.98
C THR A 33 24.62 11.59 17.63
N GLY A 34 25.09 12.15 16.51
CA GLY A 34 24.76 11.64 15.18
C GLY A 34 25.18 10.17 15.01
N ARG A 35 26.35 9.79 15.55
CA ARG A 35 26.84 8.41 15.49
C ARG A 35 25.98 7.40 16.26
N LEU A 36 25.16 7.85 17.23
CA LEU A 36 24.22 6.96 17.93
C LEU A 36 23.04 6.56 17.05
N GLN A 37 22.75 7.32 15.99
CA GLN A 37 21.68 7.01 15.03
C GLN A 37 20.32 6.76 15.74
N THR A 38 19.91 7.63 16.66
CA THR A 38 18.77 7.37 17.57
C THR A 38 17.39 7.43 16.93
N ASP A 39 17.26 7.99 15.73
CA ASP A 39 15.96 8.25 15.07
C ASP A 39 15.68 7.31 13.88
N LEU A 40 16.45 6.23 13.75
CA LEU A 40 16.19 5.16 12.77
C LEU A 40 15.05 4.25 13.22
N SER A 41 14.45 3.55 12.25
CA SER A 41 13.53 2.43 12.48
C SER A 41 14.29 1.14 12.78
N TRP A 42 15.06 1.14 13.86
CA TRP A 42 15.93 0.03 14.29
C TRP A 42 15.20 -1.30 14.38
N ARG A 43 15.71 -2.36 13.74
CA ARG A 43 15.20 -3.74 13.85
C ARG A 43 13.76 -3.95 13.35
N LEU A 44 13.12 -2.93 12.75
CA LEU A 44 11.79 -3.07 12.18
C LEU A 44 11.77 -4.09 11.04
N GLU A 45 12.87 -4.24 10.30
CA GLU A 45 13.04 -5.27 9.27
C GLU A 45 12.93 -6.68 9.86
N GLN A 46 13.33 -6.89 11.12
CA GLN A 46 13.15 -8.17 11.78
C GLN A 46 11.66 -8.37 12.08
N VAL A 47 10.97 -7.39 12.66
CA VAL A 47 9.52 -7.49 12.89
C VAL A 47 8.77 -7.77 11.58
N LEU A 48 9.22 -7.20 10.45
CA LEU A 48 8.58 -7.37 9.14
C LEU A 48 9.07 -8.57 8.33
N ASP A 49 9.85 -9.48 8.93
CA ASP A 49 10.22 -10.79 8.36
C ASP A 49 9.01 -11.73 8.16
N ILE A 50 7.80 -11.25 8.44
CA ILE A 50 6.52 -11.86 8.04
C ILE A 50 6.20 -11.65 6.54
N ALA A 51 6.93 -10.77 5.85
CA ALA A 51 6.66 -10.45 4.44
C ALA A 51 6.69 -11.68 3.53
N THR A 52 7.61 -12.63 3.78
CA THR A 52 7.69 -13.89 3.03
C THR A 52 6.43 -14.73 3.20
N GLN A 53 5.86 -14.77 4.42
CA GLN A 53 4.63 -15.51 4.70
C GLN A 53 3.41 -14.86 4.03
N LEU A 54 3.43 -13.54 3.88
CA LEU A 54 2.42 -12.76 3.18
C LEU A 54 2.63 -12.73 1.66
N ASP A 55 3.70 -13.34 1.15
CA ASP A 55 4.16 -13.18 -0.24
C ASP A 55 4.19 -11.70 -0.67
N ALA A 56 4.58 -10.83 0.26
CA ALA A 56 4.58 -9.39 0.09
C ALA A 56 5.88 -8.92 -0.56
N THR A 57 5.78 -7.85 -1.35
CA THR A 57 6.94 -7.18 -1.93
C THR A 57 7.59 -6.27 -0.88
N ILE A 58 8.93 -6.28 -0.79
CA ILE A 58 9.68 -5.37 0.07
C ILE A 58 10.51 -4.40 -0.77
N VAL A 59 10.51 -3.13 -0.39
CA VAL A 59 11.47 -2.12 -0.87
C VAL A 59 12.08 -1.41 0.34
N ARG A 60 13.40 -1.54 0.54
CA ARG A 60 14.08 -1.02 1.72
C ARG A 60 15.26 -0.14 1.34
N GLN A 61 15.34 1.03 1.97
CA GLN A 61 16.50 1.92 1.89
C GLN A 61 17.57 1.43 2.89
N PRO A 62 18.75 0.97 2.43
CA PRO A 62 19.82 0.58 3.35
C PRO A 62 20.59 1.76 3.94
N THR A 63 20.50 2.95 3.34
CA THR A 63 21.17 4.17 3.80
C THR A 63 20.45 4.76 5.01
N SER A 64 21.20 5.27 5.98
CA SER A 64 20.65 5.96 7.13
C SER A 64 19.84 7.19 6.74
N ARG A 65 18.66 7.35 7.36
CA ARG A 65 17.83 8.55 7.20
C ARG A 65 18.52 9.84 7.66
N LEU A 66 19.59 9.73 8.47
CA LEU A 66 20.39 10.87 8.90
C LEU A 66 21.33 11.39 7.79
N VAL A 67 21.57 10.57 6.75
CA VAL A 67 22.22 10.99 5.51
C VAL A 67 21.21 11.69 4.62
N ILE A 68 20.07 11.06 4.38
CA ILE A 68 18.96 11.61 3.59
C ILE A 68 17.67 10.88 3.92
N ASP A 69 16.60 11.64 4.15
CA ASP A 69 15.27 11.09 4.41
C ASP A 69 14.50 10.90 3.11
N VAL A 70 14.30 9.64 2.71
CA VAL A 70 13.57 9.29 1.48
C VAL A 70 12.05 9.35 1.62
N ASP A 71 11.53 9.68 2.81
CA ASP A 71 10.10 9.95 3.02
C ASP A 71 9.79 11.45 3.14
N VAL A 72 10.73 12.30 2.69
CA VAL A 72 10.57 13.75 2.58
C VAL A 72 10.52 14.15 1.10
N ASP A 73 9.62 15.09 0.77
CA ASP A 73 9.41 15.60 -0.58
C ASP A 73 10.55 16.52 -1.00
N PRO A 74 11.40 16.15 -1.97
CA PRO A 74 12.52 16.99 -2.38
C PRO A 74 12.08 18.21 -3.20
N GLY A 75 10.83 18.25 -3.67
CA GLY A 75 10.28 19.37 -4.44
C GLY A 75 9.78 20.54 -3.59
N LYS A 76 9.73 20.38 -2.26
CA LYS A 76 9.25 21.42 -1.33
C LYS A 76 10.40 22.26 -0.79
N PRO A 77 10.40 23.59 -0.98
CA PRO A 77 11.43 24.47 -0.42
C PRO A 77 11.55 24.35 1.10
N GLU A 78 10.46 24.09 1.81
CA GLU A 78 10.46 23.91 3.27
C GLU A 78 11.29 22.69 3.70
N ALA A 79 11.28 21.61 2.91
CA ALA A 79 12.05 20.41 3.19
C ALA A 79 13.57 20.60 2.98
N VAL A 80 13.95 21.48 2.06
CA VAL A 80 15.36 21.82 1.79
C VAL A 80 15.92 22.74 2.88
N ASN A 81 15.09 23.61 3.43
CA ASN A 81 15.50 24.58 4.46
C ASN A 81 15.31 24.06 5.90
N ALA A 82 14.52 23.00 6.10
CA ALA A 82 14.35 22.37 7.39
C ALA A 82 15.65 21.68 7.84
N ILE A 83 15.78 21.51 9.16
CA ILE A 83 16.98 20.92 9.76
C ILE A 83 16.69 19.66 10.59
N ARG A 84 15.43 19.38 10.93
CA ARG A 84 15.06 18.28 11.84
C ARG A 84 14.71 17.01 11.08
N VAL A 85 14.99 15.86 11.70
CA VAL A 85 14.49 14.55 11.24
C VAL A 85 12.96 14.59 11.08
N GLY A 86 12.47 14.04 9.96
CA GLY A 86 11.04 14.01 9.61
C GLY A 86 10.52 15.27 8.89
N GLU A 87 11.31 16.35 8.87
CA GLU A 87 10.99 17.60 8.16
C GLU A 87 11.98 17.88 7.03
N ALA A 88 13.27 17.63 7.29
CA ALA A 88 14.37 17.94 6.40
C ALA A 88 14.71 16.80 5.45
N LEU A 89 15.04 17.13 4.20
CA LEU A 89 15.57 16.16 3.24
C LEU A 89 16.93 15.59 3.72
N CYS A 90 17.82 16.44 4.23
CA CYS A 90 19.09 16.06 4.84
C CYS A 90 19.16 16.63 6.27
N PRO A 91 18.72 15.90 7.29
CA PRO A 91 18.55 16.46 8.63
C PRO A 91 19.89 16.74 9.32
N ALA A 92 19.99 17.91 9.97
CA ALA A 92 21.13 18.31 10.80
C ALA A 92 20.83 18.22 12.31
N MET A 93 19.57 18.03 12.70
CA MET A 93 19.11 17.85 14.08
C MET A 93 18.26 16.59 14.26
N THR A 94 18.49 15.88 15.36
CA THR A 94 17.65 14.76 15.80
C THR A 94 16.25 15.23 16.20
N LEU A 95 15.34 14.28 16.41
CA LEU A 95 14.01 14.56 16.97
C LEU A 95 14.09 15.29 18.33
N ASP A 96 15.10 14.95 19.14
CA ASP A 96 15.41 15.56 20.45
C ASP A 96 16.17 16.89 20.35
N GLN A 97 16.25 17.49 19.15
CA GLN A 97 16.91 18.78 18.89
C GLN A 97 18.41 18.76 19.23
N ARG A 98 19.10 17.65 18.96
CA ARG A 98 20.57 17.53 19.11
C ARG A 98 21.23 17.53 17.73
N ARG A 99 22.40 18.16 17.62
CA ARG A 99 23.16 18.22 16.36
C ARG A 99 23.62 16.83 15.91
N ILE A 100 23.33 16.48 14.66
CA ILE A 100 23.78 15.25 13.99
C ILE A 100 25.22 15.40 13.52
N TYR A 101 25.58 16.55 12.96
CA TYR A 101 26.92 16.86 12.46
C TYR A 101 27.74 17.62 13.51
N LYS A 102 29.06 17.56 13.36
CA LYS A 102 29.97 18.53 13.99
C LYS A 102 29.63 19.93 13.47
N GLU A 103 29.96 20.95 14.24
CA GLU A 103 29.69 22.34 13.87
C GLU A 103 30.37 22.70 12.56
N GLY A 104 29.60 23.26 11.60
CA GLY A 104 30.09 23.66 10.28
C GLY A 104 30.24 22.51 9.28
N GLU A 105 29.90 21.28 9.68
CA GLU A 105 30.02 20.07 8.87
C GLU A 105 28.66 19.58 8.36
N GLU A 106 27.59 20.39 8.46
CA GLU A 106 26.27 20.10 7.89
C GLU A 106 26.33 20.04 6.34
N PRO A 107 25.45 19.24 5.68
CA PRO A 107 25.43 19.19 4.23
C PRO A 107 24.94 20.52 3.63
N GLY A 108 25.70 21.06 2.69
CA GLY A 108 25.29 22.25 1.91
C GLY A 108 24.37 21.89 0.74
N PRO A 109 23.78 22.89 0.04
CA PRO A 109 22.79 22.66 -1.02
C PRO A 109 23.27 21.76 -2.17
N VAL A 110 24.53 21.90 -2.58
CA VAL A 110 25.12 21.06 -3.65
C VAL A 110 25.18 19.59 -3.22
N GLU A 111 25.66 19.32 -2.01
CA GLU A 111 25.72 17.96 -1.46
C GLU A 111 24.32 17.38 -1.25
N MET A 112 23.35 18.19 -0.83
CA MET A 112 21.96 17.73 -0.69
C MET A 112 21.39 17.23 -2.03
N GLU A 113 21.66 17.95 -3.12
CA GLU A 113 21.24 17.53 -4.46
C GLU A 113 21.96 16.26 -4.93
N GLU A 114 23.26 16.13 -4.65
CA GLU A 114 24.00 14.89 -4.91
C GLU A 114 23.40 13.71 -4.15
N ARG A 115 23.11 13.87 -2.86
CA ARG A 115 22.45 12.84 -2.05
C ARG A 115 21.07 12.50 -2.59
N ARG A 116 20.31 13.49 -3.07
CA ARG A 116 19.00 13.26 -3.71
C ARG A 116 19.15 12.36 -4.94
N LEU A 117 20.10 12.64 -5.81
CA LEU A 117 20.36 11.86 -7.02
C LEU A 117 20.90 10.45 -6.71
N LEU A 118 21.71 10.30 -5.66
CA LEU A 118 22.37 9.03 -5.32
C LEU A 118 21.50 8.08 -4.49
N TYR A 119 20.60 8.61 -3.65
CA TYR A 119 19.89 7.80 -2.66
C TYR A 119 18.36 7.94 -2.73
N HIS A 120 17.85 9.17 -2.87
CA HIS A 120 16.41 9.45 -2.88
C HIS A 120 15.77 9.02 -4.20
N ALA A 121 16.25 9.55 -5.32
CA ALA A 121 15.71 9.21 -6.63
C ALA A 121 15.77 7.69 -6.94
N PRO A 122 16.87 6.97 -6.65
CA PRO A 122 16.91 5.52 -6.87
C PRO A 122 15.95 4.73 -5.97
N PHE A 123 15.72 5.18 -4.72
CA PHE A 123 14.72 4.55 -3.85
C PHE A 123 13.31 4.72 -4.43
N HIS A 124 12.95 5.93 -4.87
CA HIS A 124 11.64 6.18 -5.46
C HIS A 124 11.47 5.51 -6.82
N GLN A 125 12.53 5.38 -7.61
CA GLN A 125 12.50 4.61 -8.84
C GLN A 125 12.16 3.13 -8.54
N ALA A 126 12.90 2.49 -7.63
CA ALA A 126 12.65 1.10 -7.25
C ALA A 126 11.24 0.89 -6.67
N LEU A 127 10.77 1.83 -5.84
CA LEU A 127 9.42 1.79 -5.28
C LEU A 127 8.34 1.94 -6.36
N ALA A 128 8.49 2.89 -7.28
CA ALA A 128 7.57 3.08 -8.40
C ALA A 128 7.49 1.86 -9.32
N GLU A 129 8.64 1.25 -9.64
CA GLU A 129 8.72 0.02 -10.44
C GLU A 129 7.97 -1.13 -9.76
N GLN A 130 8.11 -1.30 -8.44
CA GLN A 130 7.38 -2.35 -7.71
C GLN A 130 5.89 -2.07 -7.59
N VAL A 131 5.48 -0.81 -7.39
CA VAL A 131 4.05 -0.44 -7.39
C VAL A 131 3.43 -0.71 -8.76
N ALA A 132 4.10 -0.32 -9.85
CA ALA A 132 3.61 -0.57 -11.21
C ALA A 132 3.48 -2.08 -11.48
N ARG A 133 4.52 -2.86 -11.18
CA ARG A 133 4.49 -4.32 -11.33
C ARG A 133 3.32 -4.97 -10.57
N LEU A 134 3.06 -4.55 -9.32
CA LEU A 134 1.94 -5.09 -8.56
C LEU A 134 0.59 -4.64 -9.13
N ARG A 135 0.48 -3.45 -9.72
CA ARG A 135 -0.74 -3.00 -10.40
C ARG A 135 -1.02 -3.76 -11.68
N ASP A 136 0.01 -4.27 -12.36
CA ASP A 136 -0.17 -5.18 -13.50
C ASP A 136 -0.70 -6.55 -13.07
N LEU A 137 -0.51 -6.94 -11.79
CA LEU A 137 -0.94 -8.23 -11.24
C LEU A 137 -2.28 -8.16 -10.50
N HIS A 138 -2.60 -7.01 -9.89
CA HIS A 138 -3.77 -6.80 -9.04
C HIS A 138 -4.41 -5.46 -9.36
N ASN A 139 -5.74 -5.40 -9.41
CA ASN A 139 -6.48 -4.14 -9.60
C ASN A 139 -6.37 -3.22 -8.39
N THR A 140 -6.09 -3.79 -7.22
CA THR A 140 -5.91 -3.07 -5.96
C THR A 140 -4.59 -3.48 -5.30
N VAL A 141 -3.76 -2.49 -4.97
CA VAL A 141 -2.49 -2.66 -4.26
C VAL A 141 -2.51 -1.87 -2.96
N VAL A 142 -1.89 -2.43 -1.92
CA VAL A 142 -1.72 -1.80 -0.61
C VAL A 142 -0.24 -1.59 -0.33
N VAL A 143 0.15 -0.33 -0.17
CA VAL A 143 1.50 0.10 0.16
C VAL A 143 1.54 0.50 1.64
N PHE A 144 2.32 -0.22 2.44
CA PHE A 144 2.64 0.14 3.81
C PHE A 144 4.01 0.81 3.85
N ASP A 145 4.01 2.10 4.16
CA ASP A 145 5.19 2.85 4.56
C ASP A 145 5.51 2.56 6.02
N CYS A 146 6.37 1.57 6.23
CA CYS A 146 6.65 0.97 7.51
C CYS A 146 7.77 1.70 8.23
N GLN A 147 7.42 2.35 9.33
CA GLN A 147 8.32 3.14 10.15
C GLN A 147 8.23 2.73 11.62
N SER A 148 9.22 3.11 12.39
CA SER A 148 9.16 3.03 13.85
C SER A 148 10.00 4.12 14.48
N THR A 149 9.60 4.49 15.70
CA THR A 149 10.28 5.53 16.48
C THR A 149 10.10 5.25 17.97
N ARG A 150 10.82 5.99 18.79
CA ARG A 150 10.79 5.87 20.25
C ARG A 150 9.40 6.23 20.79
N SER A 151 8.94 5.48 21.79
CA SER A 151 7.61 5.61 22.39
C SER A 151 7.34 6.97 23.01
N ARG A 152 8.40 7.69 23.43
CA ARG A 152 8.34 9.05 23.97
C ARG A 152 9.30 9.95 23.19
N LEU A 153 8.74 11.02 22.62
CA LEU A 153 9.47 12.02 21.84
C LEU A 153 9.61 13.30 22.65
N ARG A 154 10.65 13.38 23.48
CA ARG A 154 10.89 14.51 24.40
C ARG A 154 11.00 15.83 23.62
N GLY A 155 10.32 16.87 24.10
CA GLY A 155 10.34 18.19 23.47
C GLY A 155 9.55 18.27 22.15
N ILE A 156 8.90 17.18 21.73
CA ILE A 156 7.91 17.20 20.64
C ILE A 156 6.51 17.05 21.24
N ARG A 157 6.31 16.08 22.14
CA ARG A 157 5.02 15.82 22.78
C ARG A 157 5.20 15.19 24.16
N ASP A 158 4.25 15.47 25.06
CA ASP A 158 4.24 14.88 26.41
C ASP A 158 3.59 13.49 26.45
N GLU A 159 2.58 13.26 25.61
CA GLU A 159 1.89 11.97 25.57
C GLU A 159 2.69 10.91 24.80
N PRO A 160 2.80 9.68 25.34
CA PRO A 160 3.48 8.58 24.64
C PRO A 160 2.75 8.23 23.34
N LEU A 161 3.50 7.74 22.37
CA LEU A 161 2.94 7.17 21.15
C LEU A 161 2.11 5.91 21.47
N PRO A 162 0.93 5.76 20.85
CA PRO A 162 0.29 4.46 20.70
C PRO A 162 1.26 3.44 20.09
N THR A 163 0.98 2.17 20.31
CA THR A 163 1.83 1.09 19.79
C THR A 163 1.88 1.11 18.27
N VAL A 164 0.76 1.39 17.61
CA VAL A 164 0.65 1.58 16.16
C VAL A 164 -0.01 2.92 15.88
N CYS A 165 0.57 3.71 14.98
CA CYS A 165 -0.04 4.91 14.43
C CYS A 165 -0.17 4.77 12.92
N LEU A 166 -1.36 5.02 12.38
CA LEU A 166 -1.62 5.03 10.93
C LEU A 166 -1.72 6.45 10.41
N GLY A 167 -1.06 6.75 9.29
CA GLY A 167 -1.23 7.97 8.53
C GLY A 167 -1.75 7.70 7.13
N THR A 168 -2.95 8.18 6.82
CA THR A 168 -3.62 8.00 5.51
C THR A 168 -3.80 9.32 4.75
N ARG A 169 -3.07 10.37 5.14
CA ARG A 169 -3.20 11.74 4.64
C ARG A 169 -4.63 12.25 4.81
N GLN A 170 -5.21 12.02 5.98
CA GLN A 170 -6.63 12.29 6.25
C GLN A 170 -7.55 11.57 5.24
N ASP A 171 -7.31 10.28 5.04
CA ASP A 171 -8.05 9.39 4.13
C ASP A 171 -7.96 9.74 2.63
N THR A 172 -7.00 10.58 2.22
CA THR A 172 -6.76 10.90 0.80
C THR A 172 -5.78 9.95 0.11
N SER A 173 -4.89 9.29 0.84
CA SER A 173 -3.90 8.34 0.27
C SER A 173 -4.34 6.87 0.33
N CYS A 174 -5.40 6.57 1.08
CA CYS A 174 -5.91 5.23 1.31
C CYS A 174 -7.43 5.26 1.46
N ASP A 175 -8.11 4.28 0.88
CA ASP A 175 -9.54 4.06 1.07
C ASP A 175 -9.87 3.88 2.56
N VAL A 176 -10.89 4.60 3.03
CA VAL A 176 -11.32 4.56 4.44
C VAL A 176 -11.73 3.16 4.89
N SER A 177 -12.26 2.32 3.98
CA SER A 177 -12.65 0.95 4.30
C SER A 177 -11.45 0.06 4.57
N LEU A 178 -10.32 0.27 3.91
CA LEU A 178 -9.07 -0.42 4.19
C LEU A 178 -8.47 0.03 5.53
N ARG A 179 -8.44 1.34 5.81
CA ARG A 179 -8.02 1.84 7.14
C ARG A 179 -8.85 1.19 8.25
N ARG A 180 -10.17 1.20 8.12
CA ARG A 180 -11.08 0.57 9.09
C ARG A 180 -10.88 -0.94 9.19
N ARG A 181 -10.53 -1.61 8.09
CA ARG A 181 -10.20 -3.04 8.09
C ARG A 181 -8.96 -3.30 8.93
N PHE A 182 -7.92 -2.48 8.79
CA PHE A 182 -6.73 -2.54 9.63
C PHE A 182 -7.08 -2.32 11.10
N GLU A 183 -7.76 -1.21 11.41
CA GLU A 183 -8.14 -0.83 12.79
C GLU A 183 -8.92 -1.93 13.49
N ARG A 184 -9.92 -2.50 12.79
CA ARG A 184 -10.70 -3.62 13.31
C ARG A 184 -9.84 -4.85 13.54
N SER A 185 -9.01 -5.22 12.58
CA SER A 185 -8.16 -6.41 12.69
C SER A 185 -7.19 -6.29 13.86
N LEU A 186 -6.60 -5.11 14.08
CA LEU A 186 -5.68 -4.90 15.20
C LEU A 186 -6.39 -5.05 16.55
N LYS A 187 -7.61 -4.50 16.65
CA LYS A 187 -8.45 -4.57 17.86
C LYS A 187 -8.94 -6.00 18.15
N GLU A 188 -9.21 -6.79 17.12
CA GLU A 188 -9.67 -8.17 17.28
C GLU A 188 -8.54 -9.14 17.67
N THR A 189 -7.31 -8.83 17.26
CA THR A 189 -6.14 -9.73 17.41
C THR A 189 -5.23 -9.36 18.58
N SER A 190 -5.41 -8.17 19.17
CA SER A 190 -4.51 -7.67 20.20
C SER A 190 -5.12 -6.56 21.08
N GLU A 191 -4.46 -6.29 22.20
CA GLU A 191 -4.73 -5.12 23.05
C GLU A 191 -3.80 -3.93 22.72
N LEU A 192 -3.14 -3.94 21.55
CA LEU A 192 -2.23 -2.88 21.17
C LEU A 192 -2.98 -1.57 20.96
N SER A 193 -2.45 -0.48 21.51
CA SER A 193 -3.00 0.85 21.31
C SER A 193 -2.78 1.34 19.88
N LEU A 194 -3.82 1.95 19.31
CA LEU A 194 -3.86 2.43 17.94
C LEU A 194 -4.35 3.87 17.88
N ASP A 195 -3.75 4.63 16.98
CA ASP A 195 -4.25 5.92 16.52
C ASP A 195 -4.21 6.00 15.00
N ALA A 196 -5.11 6.77 14.41
CA ALA A 196 -5.09 7.07 12.99
C ALA A 196 -5.19 8.59 12.76
N ASN A 197 -4.27 9.12 11.96
CA ASN A 197 -4.21 10.51 11.50
C ASN A 197 -4.00 11.60 12.57
N ARG A 198 -3.91 11.28 13.86
CA ARG A 198 -3.60 12.27 14.91
C ARG A 198 -2.10 12.42 15.09
N PHE A 199 -1.40 11.33 15.34
CA PHE A 199 0.05 11.37 15.60
C PHE A 199 0.90 11.28 14.34
N VAL A 200 0.38 10.57 13.35
CA VAL A 200 1.03 10.36 12.06
C VAL A 200 -0.02 10.65 11.02
N THR A 201 0.20 11.67 10.20
CA THR A 201 -0.73 12.04 9.13
C THR A 201 -0.41 11.32 7.82
N GLY A 202 0.82 10.81 7.65
CA GLY A 202 1.30 10.18 6.42
C GLY A 202 2.36 11.03 5.72
N GLY A 203 3.49 10.40 5.40
CA GLY A 203 4.68 11.03 4.82
C GLY A 203 4.60 11.28 3.31
N TYR A 204 5.74 11.56 2.70
CA TYR A 204 5.86 11.77 1.26
C TYR A 204 5.45 10.54 0.47
N ILE A 205 5.84 9.34 0.90
CA ILE A 205 5.51 8.08 0.26
C ILE A 205 4.00 7.88 0.22
N ALA A 206 3.31 8.01 1.37
CA ALA A 206 1.85 7.91 1.42
C ALA A 206 1.20 8.94 0.48
N SER A 207 1.66 10.19 0.51
CA SER A 207 1.12 11.26 -0.34
C SER A 207 1.40 11.06 -1.84
N ARG A 208 2.54 10.48 -2.21
CA ARG A 208 2.99 10.39 -3.60
C ARG A 208 2.43 9.17 -4.33
N TYR A 209 2.30 8.06 -3.61
CA TYR A 209 1.87 6.78 -4.19
C TYR A 209 0.40 6.49 -3.94
N GLY A 210 -0.19 7.03 -2.86
CA GLY A 210 -1.62 6.89 -2.59
C GLY A 210 -2.47 7.53 -3.68
N GLN A 211 -3.16 6.70 -4.45
CA GLN A 211 -4.13 7.04 -5.49
C GLN A 211 -5.27 6.02 -5.39
N PRO A 212 -6.08 6.05 -4.30
CA PRO A 212 -7.08 5.02 -4.03
C PRO A 212 -8.13 4.89 -5.14
N GLU A 213 -8.43 5.98 -5.84
CA GLU A 213 -9.29 6.02 -7.03
C GLU A 213 -8.71 5.24 -8.23
N ARG A 214 -7.38 5.04 -8.25
CA ARG A 214 -6.65 4.21 -9.23
C ARG A 214 -6.23 2.85 -8.66
N GLY A 215 -6.79 2.46 -7.52
CA GLY A 215 -6.51 1.18 -6.87
C GLY A 215 -5.17 1.10 -6.12
N ILE A 216 -4.45 2.22 -5.93
CA ILE A 216 -3.22 2.22 -5.12
C ILE A 216 -3.52 2.85 -3.76
N ASN A 217 -3.53 2.06 -2.70
CA ASN A 217 -3.79 2.54 -1.35
C ASN A 217 -2.49 2.58 -0.58
N ALA A 218 -2.05 3.76 -0.13
CA ALA A 218 -0.82 3.92 0.62
C ALA A 218 -1.10 4.44 2.03
N MET A 219 -0.45 3.87 3.04
CA MET A 219 -0.53 4.35 4.41
C MET A 219 0.83 4.25 5.11
N THR A 220 1.16 5.26 5.90
CA THR A 220 2.28 5.17 6.85
C THR A 220 1.83 4.38 8.06
N MET A 221 2.58 3.35 8.43
CA MET A 221 2.43 2.60 9.67
C MET A 221 3.65 2.86 10.54
N GLN A 222 3.48 3.68 11.58
CA GLN A 222 4.54 3.94 12.57
C GLN A 222 4.32 3.07 13.81
N VAL A 223 5.31 2.22 14.11
CA VAL A 223 5.32 1.35 15.28
C VAL A 223 6.16 1.97 16.39
N SER A 224 5.66 1.94 17.62
CA SER A 224 6.44 2.29 18.81
C SER A 224 7.55 1.27 19.06
N GLN A 225 8.80 1.73 19.20
CA GLN A 225 9.95 0.85 19.43
C GLN A 225 9.83 0.03 20.72
N ALA A 226 9.17 0.56 21.75
CA ALA A 226 8.84 -0.17 22.99
C ALA A 226 8.01 -1.45 22.75
N ALA A 227 7.38 -1.59 21.58
CA ALA A 227 6.60 -2.78 21.23
C ALA A 227 7.47 -3.98 20.80
N TYR A 228 8.76 -3.79 20.57
CA TYR A 228 9.65 -4.86 20.08
C TYR A 228 11.12 -4.74 20.50
N LEU A 229 11.59 -3.59 20.98
CA LEU A 229 12.93 -3.43 21.54
C LEU A 229 12.93 -3.64 23.05
N ARG A 230 14.00 -4.25 23.57
CA ARG A 230 14.30 -4.29 25.00
C ARG A 230 14.61 -2.90 25.54
N HIS A 231 15.36 -2.12 24.77
CA HIS A 231 15.73 -0.74 25.07
C HIS A 231 15.61 0.14 23.83
N GLU A 232 14.95 1.29 23.96
CA GLU A 232 14.80 2.31 22.91
C GLU A 232 16.04 3.22 22.81
N SER A 233 17.21 2.63 23.06
CA SER A 233 18.53 3.27 23.08
C SER A 233 19.58 2.26 22.58
N PRO A 234 20.76 2.73 22.12
CA PRO A 234 21.84 1.84 21.71
C PRO A 234 22.13 0.76 22.78
N PRO A 235 22.32 -0.51 22.38
CA PRO A 235 22.48 -1.00 21.01
C PRO A 235 21.19 -1.36 20.25
N PHE A 236 20.02 -0.92 20.73
CA PHE A 236 18.70 -1.22 20.14
C PHE A 236 18.45 -2.73 20.03
N GLU A 237 18.66 -3.44 21.13
CA GLU A 237 18.51 -4.89 21.19
C GLU A 237 17.02 -5.27 21.07
N PRO A 238 16.64 -6.12 20.11
CA PRO A 238 15.27 -6.61 20.01
C PRO A 238 14.96 -7.55 21.16
N ASP A 239 13.76 -7.44 21.73
CA ASP A 239 13.26 -8.44 22.67
C ASP A 239 12.52 -9.55 21.91
N ARG A 240 13.00 -10.80 22.03
CA ARG A 240 12.45 -11.94 21.27
C ARG A 240 10.95 -12.16 21.52
N GLY A 241 10.49 -11.99 22.76
CA GLY A 241 9.10 -12.19 23.12
C GLY A 241 8.22 -11.08 22.56
N LEU A 242 8.67 -9.83 22.66
CA LEU A 242 7.97 -8.67 22.09
C LEU A 242 7.89 -8.76 20.56
N VAL A 243 9.01 -9.03 19.90
CA VAL A 243 9.09 -9.21 18.44
C VAL A 243 8.14 -10.31 17.97
N SER A 244 8.12 -11.46 18.65
CA SER A 244 7.27 -12.59 18.25
C SER A 244 5.79 -12.25 18.35
N ARG A 245 5.37 -11.58 19.44
CA ARG A 245 3.98 -11.14 19.61
C ARG A 245 3.58 -10.11 18.56
N LEU A 246 4.41 -9.09 18.33
CA LEU A 246 4.12 -8.05 17.34
C LEU A 246 4.07 -8.63 15.91
N ARG A 247 4.98 -9.55 15.57
CA ARG A 247 4.98 -10.28 14.30
C ARG A 247 3.65 -10.99 14.06
N GLN A 248 3.16 -11.74 15.04
CA GLN A 248 1.90 -12.48 14.91
C GLN A 248 0.73 -11.53 14.65
N VAL A 249 0.63 -10.45 15.43
CA VAL A 249 -0.44 -9.45 15.25
C VAL A 249 -0.35 -8.80 13.87
N LEU A 250 0.83 -8.33 13.45
CA LEU A 250 1.00 -7.69 12.15
C LEU A 250 0.76 -8.66 10.98
N LEU A 251 1.09 -9.94 11.12
CA LEU A 251 0.78 -10.97 10.13
C LEU A 251 -0.72 -11.07 9.90
N GLU A 252 -1.51 -11.19 10.98
CA GLU A 252 -2.97 -11.28 10.90
C GLU A 252 -3.58 -10.00 10.32
N VAL A 253 -3.13 -8.82 10.76
CA VAL A 253 -3.62 -7.52 10.28
C VAL A 253 -3.27 -7.27 8.81
N MET A 254 -2.07 -7.62 8.37
CA MET A 254 -1.66 -7.44 6.97
C MET A 254 -2.33 -8.47 6.06
N SER A 255 -2.52 -9.72 6.51
CA SER A 255 -3.31 -10.71 5.78
C SER A 255 -4.73 -10.20 5.55
N ALA A 256 -5.36 -9.66 6.59
CA ALA A 256 -6.66 -9.01 6.54
C ALA A 256 -6.74 -7.88 5.49
N CYS A 257 -5.68 -7.09 5.33
CA CYS A 257 -5.58 -6.02 4.34
C CYS A 257 -5.39 -6.59 2.92
N SER A 258 -4.60 -7.66 2.77
CA SER A 258 -4.46 -8.40 1.50
C SER A 258 -5.80 -8.97 1.05
N ASP A 259 -6.56 -9.58 1.96
CA ASP A 259 -7.86 -10.17 1.65
C ASP A 259 -8.87 -9.10 1.23
N TRP A 260 -8.83 -7.92 1.87
CA TRP A 260 -9.63 -6.77 1.47
C TRP A 260 -9.32 -6.34 0.03
N ALA A 261 -8.05 -6.27 -0.35
CA ALA A 261 -7.65 -5.87 -1.70
C ALA A 261 -8.13 -6.89 -2.74
N ARG A 262 -7.96 -8.19 -2.48
CA ARG A 262 -8.45 -9.27 -3.35
C ARG A 262 -9.98 -9.25 -3.50
N THR A 263 -10.70 -8.99 -2.41
CA THR A 263 -12.17 -8.90 -2.43
C THR A 263 -12.62 -7.74 -3.31
N ARG A 264 -11.95 -6.58 -3.21
CA ARG A 264 -12.25 -5.41 -4.07
C ARG A 264 -12.05 -5.73 -5.55
N ASP A 265 -10.97 -6.44 -5.88
CA ASP A 265 -10.67 -6.85 -7.25
C ASP A 265 -11.75 -7.78 -7.81
N MET A 266 -12.19 -8.76 -7.01
CA MET A 266 -13.28 -9.67 -7.38
C MET A 266 -14.59 -8.92 -7.61
N MET A 267 -14.94 -7.97 -6.74
CA MET A 267 -16.15 -7.16 -6.90
C MET A 267 -16.11 -6.30 -8.16
N GLN A 268 -14.96 -5.70 -8.47
CA GLN A 268 -14.78 -4.91 -9.70
C GLN A 268 -14.91 -5.78 -10.96
N ALA A 269 -14.31 -6.98 -10.96
CA ALA A 269 -14.43 -7.92 -12.08
C ALA A 269 -15.88 -8.39 -12.30
N ALA A 270 -16.63 -8.64 -11.22
CA ALA A 270 -18.04 -8.99 -11.27
C ALA A 270 -18.89 -7.85 -11.86
N SER A 271 -18.70 -6.61 -11.39
CA SER A 271 -19.42 -5.44 -11.91
C SER A 271 -19.10 -5.15 -13.38
N GLN A 272 -17.85 -5.34 -13.82
CA GLN A 272 -17.48 -5.21 -15.23
C GLN A 272 -18.14 -6.29 -16.10
N SER A 273 -18.23 -7.52 -15.59
CA SER A 273 -18.88 -8.64 -16.28
C SER A 273 -20.39 -8.42 -16.41
N GLU A 274 -21.06 -7.96 -15.34
CA GLU A 274 -22.48 -7.59 -15.37
C GLU A 274 -22.75 -6.42 -16.31
N SER A 275 -21.89 -5.40 -16.32
CA SER A 275 -21.98 -4.29 -17.27
C SER A 275 -21.80 -4.78 -18.71
N ALA A 276 -20.80 -5.61 -19.00
CA ALA A 276 -20.58 -6.17 -20.33
C ALA A 276 -21.75 -7.03 -20.80
N LEU A 277 -22.31 -7.87 -19.92
CA LEU A 277 -23.50 -8.67 -20.20
C LEU A 277 -24.73 -7.80 -20.45
N GLY A 278 -24.97 -6.78 -19.62
CA GLY A 278 -26.09 -5.85 -19.79
C GLY A 278 -26.00 -5.02 -21.07
N THR A 279 -24.78 -4.60 -21.44
CA THR A 279 -24.53 -3.86 -22.69
C THR A 279 -24.69 -4.76 -23.91
N GLY A 280 -24.18 -6.00 -23.84
CA GLY A 280 -24.36 -7.00 -24.90
C GLY A 280 -25.83 -7.42 -25.10
N PHE A 281 -26.60 -7.51 -24.02
CA PHE A 281 -28.05 -7.76 -24.10
C PHE A 281 -28.80 -6.57 -24.71
N GLY A 282 -28.42 -5.34 -24.39
CA GLY A 282 -28.96 -4.12 -25.00
C GLY A 282 -28.68 -4.05 -26.50
N GLN A 283 -27.44 -4.30 -26.92
CA GLN A 283 -27.06 -4.33 -28.33
C GLN A 283 -27.78 -5.43 -29.12
N ALA A 284 -27.92 -6.63 -28.55
CA ALA A 284 -28.65 -7.72 -29.19
C ALA A 284 -30.16 -7.42 -29.34
N LEU A 285 -30.75 -6.71 -28.38
CA LEU A 285 -32.15 -6.25 -28.47
C LEU A 285 -32.32 -5.17 -29.54
N ASP A 286 -31.37 -4.23 -29.66
CA ASP A 286 -31.39 -3.20 -30.69
C ASP A 286 -31.19 -3.78 -32.10
N GLU A 287 -30.32 -4.78 -32.27
CA GLU A 287 -30.15 -5.51 -33.53
C GLU A 287 -31.41 -6.30 -33.92
N LEU A 288 -32.06 -6.97 -32.97
CA LEU A 288 -33.33 -7.67 -33.20
C LEU A 288 -34.48 -6.71 -33.52
N ALA A 289 -34.51 -5.51 -32.92
CA ALA A 289 -35.47 -4.46 -33.26
C ALA A 289 -35.23 -3.90 -34.67
N GLY A 290 -33.96 -3.75 -35.08
CA GLY A 290 -33.57 -3.34 -36.43
C GLY A 290 -33.93 -4.34 -37.52
N LEU A 291 -33.82 -5.65 -37.24
CA LEU A 291 -34.17 -6.72 -38.18
C LEU A 291 -35.67 -6.98 -38.33
N SER A 292 -36.48 -6.55 -37.35
CA SER A 292 -37.94 -6.76 -37.35
C SER A 292 -38.75 -5.56 -37.86
N GLY A 293 -38.10 -4.44 -38.23
CA GLY A 293 -38.78 -3.24 -38.73
C GLY A 293 -39.72 -2.58 -37.71
N LEU A 294 -39.59 -2.91 -36.42
CA LEU A 294 -40.43 -2.35 -35.36
C LEU A 294 -39.82 -1.04 -34.85
N THR A 295 -40.36 0.07 -35.33
CA THR A 295 -40.07 1.40 -34.77
C THR A 295 -40.61 1.51 -33.33
N SER A 296 -39.69 1.79 -32.39
CA SER A 296 -39.93 2.34 -31.04
C SER A 296 -40.79 1.51 -30.06
N LEU A 297 -40.14 0.90 -29.06
CA LEU A 297 -40.78 0.42 -27.83
C LEU A 297 -40.80 1.53 -26.75
N SER A 298 -41.35 2.69 -27.08
CA SER A 298 -41.68 3.72 -26.10
C SER A 298 -43.06 3.47 -25.47
N SER A 299 -43.25 2.31 -24.84
CA SER A 299 -44.41 2.06 -23.95
C SER A 299 -44.28 0.71 -23.22
N ILE A 300 -43.37 0.61 -22.25
CA ILE A 300 -43.46 -0.43 -21.22
C ILE A 300 -43.65 0.30 -19.88
N PRO A 301 -44.79 0.15 -19.19
CA PRO A 301 -45.00 0.81 -17.90
C PRO A 301 -44.10 0.18 -16.84
N ALA A 302 -43.60 1.01 -15.92
CA ALA A 302 -42.74 0.59 -14.81
C ALA A 302 -43.47 -0.45 -13.95
N GLY A 303 -42.98 -1.70 -13.95
CA GLY A 303 -43.51 -2.80 -13.13
C GLY A 303 -43.62 -4.17 -13.80
N ALA A 304 -43.45 -4.28 -15.12
CA ALA A 304 -43.52 -5.58 -15.81
C ALA A 304 -42.16 -6.30 -15.79
N SER A 305 -42.09 -7.44 -15.08
CA SER A 305 -40.93 -8.34 -15.12
C SER A 305 -41.13 -9.38 -16.22
N THR A 306 -40.41 -9.23 -17.33
CA THR A 306 -40.40 -10.22 -18.42
C THR A 306 -39.41 -11.33 -18.07
N ARG A 307 -39.91 -12.51 -17.69
CA ARG A 307 -39.06 -13.70 -17.52
C ARG A 307 -38.80 -14.35 -18.88
N ILE A 308 -37.61 -14.16 -19.42
CA ILE A 308 -37.11 -14.93 -20.56
C ILE A 308 -36.56 -16.25 -20.02
N ARG A 309 -37.21 -17.36 -20.35
CA ARG A 309 -36.71 -18.71 -20.04
C ARG A 309 -35.80 -19.15 -21.18
N LEU A 310 -34.48 -19.08 -20.98
CA LEU A 310 -33.52 -19.73 -21.87
C LEU A 310 -33.50 -21.22 -21.54
N ARG A 311 -33.86 -22.06 -22.53
CA ARG A 311 -33.82 -23.51 -22.42
C ARG A 311 -32.58 -23.99 -23.17
N THR A 312 -31.52 -24.33 -22.45
CA THR A 312 -30.36 -24.99 -23.05
C THR A 312 -30.69 -26.47 -23.25
N GLN A 313 -30.75 -26.93 -24.49
CA GLN A 313 -30.74 -28.36 -24.79
C GLN A 313 -29.28 -28.82 -24.85
N SER A 314 -28.83 -29.55 -23.83
CA SER A 314 -27.58 -30.32 -23.92
C SER A 314 -27.86 -31.59 -24.73
N ASN A 315 -27.34 -31.66 -25.95
CA ASN A 315 -27.43 -32.86 -26.76
C ASN A 315 -26.38 -33.87 -26.25
N THR A 316 -26.77 -34.78 -25.36
CA THR A 316 -25.92 -35.92 -24.98
C THR A 316 -26.08 -37.00 -26.04
N GLY A 317 -25.25 -36.94 -27.08
CA GLY A 317 -25.08 -37.99 -28.08
C GLY A 317 -23.61 -38.42 -28.12
N GLN A 318 -23.37 -39.72 -28.02
CA GLN A 318 -22.06 -40.39 -28.04
C GLN A 318 -21.14 -39.90 -29.16
N ALA A 319 -19.85 -39.81 -28.83
CA ALA A 319 -18.76 -39.50 -29.75
C ALA A 319 -18.69 -40.47 -30.96
N PRO A 320 -18.18 -39.98 -32.09
CA PRO A 320 -17.02 -40.64 -32.67
C PRO A 320 -15.88 -39.66 -32.98
N SER A 321 -14.72 -40.28 -33.15
CA SER A 321 -13.38 -39.75 -33.38
C SER A 321 -13.19 -38.96 -34.68
N ASP A 322 -12.22 -38.07 -34.62
CA ASP A 322 -11.42 -37.44 -35.69
C ASP A 322 -12.09 -36.36 -36.57
N GLY A 323 -11.45 -35.19 -36.57
CA GLY A 323 -11.62 -34.13 -37.58
C GLY A 323 -12.11 -32.80 -37.01
N GLU A 324 -11.32 -31.75 -37.19
CA GLU A 324 -11.65 -30.35 -36.90
C GLU A 324 -13.00 -29.96 -37.54
N ASP A 325 -13.93 -29.39 -36.77
CA ASP A 325 -14.80 -28.34 -37.30
C ASP A 325 -15.53 -27.52 -36.22
N HIS A 326 -15.70 -26.24 -36.50
CA HIS A 326 -16.29 -25.23 -35.62
C HIS A 326 -17.77 -25.54 -35.28
N ALA A 327 -18.08 -25.70 -33.99
CA ALA A 327 -19.46 -25.76 -33.51
C ALA A 327 -20.16 -24.40 -33.65
N LYS A 328 -20.97 -24.23 -34.71
CA LYS A 328 -21.96 -23.14 -34.79
C LYS A 328 -23.11 -23.44 -33.82
N VAL A 329 -23.28 -22.55 -32.83
CA VAL A 329 -24.46 -22.54 -31.96
C VAL A 329 -25.51 -21.63 -32.63
N GLU A 330 -26.50 -22.21 -33.30
CA GLU A 330 -27.69 -21.47 -33.73
C GLU A 330 -28.71 -21.41 -32.59
N SER A 331 -29.08 -20.20 -32.20
CA SER A 331 -30.09 -19.93 -31.18
C SER A 331 -31.37 -19.47 -31.87
N GLN A 332 -32.40 -20.32 -31.92
CA GLN A 332 -33.74 -19.89 -32.33
C GLN A 332 -34.55 -19.43 -31.11
N ALA A 333 -34.99 -18.17 -31.12
CA ALA A 333 -35.93 -17.63 -30.15
C ALA A 333 -37.37 -17.84 -30.65
N VAL A 334 -38.16 -18.64 -29.92
CA VAL A 334 -39.60 -18.80 -30.19
C VAL A 334 -40.39 -17.99 -29.17
N LEU A 335 -41.11 -16.97 -29.66
CA LEU A 335 -42.03 -16.14 -28.88
C LEU A 335 -43.41 -16.80 -28.80
N HIS A 336 -43.83 -17.22 -27.60
CA HIS A 336 -45.22 -17.56 -27.34
C HIS A 336 -45.94 -16.38 -26.65
N LYS A 337 -46.97 -15.86 -27.32
CA LYS A 337 -48.00 -15.03 -26.68
C LYS A 337 -48.93 -15.94 -25.88
N ALA A 338 -48.91 -15.85 -24.56
CA ALA A 338 -50.01 -16.37 -23.74
C ALA A 338 -51.13 -15.32 -23.72
N GLY A 339 -52.32 -15.69 -24.20
CA GLY A 339 -53.51 -14.87 -24.16
C GLY A 339 -54.30 -15.11 -22.86
N VAL A 340 -54.56 -13.99 -22.17
CA VAL A 340 -55.47 -13.69 -21.04
C VAL A 340 -55.40 -14.61 -19.82
#